data_AF-A0A7Y3E050-F1
#
_entry.id   AF-A0A7Y3E050-F1
#
_cell.length_a   1.000
_cell.length_b   1.000
_cell.length_c   1.000
_cell.angle_alpha   90.00
_cell.angle_beta   90.00
_cell.angle_gamma   90.00
#
_symmetry.space_group_name_H-M   'P 1'
#
loop_
_entity.id
_entity.type
_entity.pdbx_description
1 polymer ?
#
loop_
_entity_poly.entity_id
_entity_poly.type
_entity_poly.pdbx_seq_one_letter_code
_entity_poly.pdbx_strand_id
1 'polypeptide(L)'
;TQTRSGYFEVADGGTIFLDEVGELPLTTQVRLLRVLENGEFIKVGSSKVQKTNVRIVAATNVDMFEAIKKERFREDLYYRLSTIEIHLPALRDRKDDIHLLFRKFASDFALKYKMPTIKLTDDAINRLLSYSWNGNIRQLRNVAEQISVLEHNRTIDSSTLSQYLPDRGNALPAVIKSNKSDSDFSSEREILYKVLFDMKSDLNDLKKLTMELMKSGDVSDVKKDNEGLIQKIYGEDKSDIEDAVEDLEVLSIPEHVESSPEADEISSDKYHFAQEIEEEETLSLQDKELELIKKSLERHNGKRKLAAAELGISERTLYRKIKQYDL
;
A
#
# COMPACT_ATOMS: atom_id res chain seq x y z
N THR A 1 -5.28 -36.50 14.30
CA THR A 1 -4.71 -35.22 13.84
C THR A 1 -3.34 -35.51 13.21
N GLN A 2 -3.23 -35.49 11.88
CA GLN A 2 -1.93 -35.68 11.22
C GLN A 2 -1.06 -34.45 11.49
N THR A 3 0.09 -34.65 12.13
CA THR A 3 1.11 -33.62 12.31
C THR A 3 1.71 -33.30 10.95
N ARG A 4 1.43 -32.10 10.42
CA ARG A 4 2.04 -31.62 9.18
C ARG A 4 3.52 -31.33 9.43
N SER A 5 4.41 -32.09 8.80
CA SER A 5 5.86 -31.87 8.88
C SER A 5 6.24 -30.51 8.31
N GLY A 6 7.22 -29.84 8.93
CA GLY A 6 7.69 -28.54 8.48
C GLY A 6 8.64 -28.64 7.27
N TYR A 7 8.79 -27.55 6.51
CA TYR A 7 9.67 -27.53 5.32
C TYR A 7 11.13 -27.93 5.64
N PHE A 8 11.67 -27.46 6.76
CA PHE A 8 13.02 -27.79 7.23
C PHE A 8 13.20 -29.24 7.72
N GLU A 9 12.11 -29.92 8.05
CA GLU A 9 12.12 -31.34 8.43
C GLU A 9 12.08 -32.22 7.17
N VAL A 10 11.32 -31.83 6.16
CA VAL A 10 11.22 -32.57 4.88
C VAL A 10 12.51 -32.44 4.06
N ALA A 11 13.20 -31.31 4.15
CA ALA A 11 14.40 -31.04 3.37
C ALA A 11 15.71 -31.36 4.10
N ASP A 12 15.67 -32.05 5.24
CA ASP A 12 16.88 -32.48 5.96
C ASP A 12 17.78 -33.34 5.07
N GLY A 13 19.06 -33.00 5.00
CA GLY A 13 20.04 -33.56 4.06
C GLY A 13 19.94 -33.05 2.62
N GLY A 14 19.02 -32.12 2.33
CA GLY A 14 18.71 -31.63 0.99
C GLY A 14 18.99 -30.14 0.77
N THR A 15 18.19 -29.52 -0.11
CA THR A 15 18.24 -28.09 -0.41
C THR A 15 16.85 -27.47 -0.33
N ILE A 16 16.74 -26.31 0.32
CA ILE A 16 15.53 -25.49 0.32
C ILE A 16 15.75 -24.28 -0.59
N PHE A 17 14.77 -24.03 -1.46
CA PHE A 17 14.66 -22.80 -2.22
C PHE A 17 13.66 -21.86 -1.53
N LEU A 18 14.12 -20.66 -1.17
CA LEU A 18 13.30 -19.59 -0.60
C LEU A 18 13.12 -18.50 -1.66
N ASP A 19 11.94 -18.44 -2.26
CA ASP A 19 11.58 -17.35 -3.15
C ASP A 19 11.13 -16.12 -2.34
N GLU A 20 11.37 -14.93 -2.90
CA GLU A 20 10.94 -13.65 -2.32
C GLU A 20 11.36 -13.44 -0.85
N VAL A 21 12.62 -13.80 -0.50
CA VAL A 21 13.11 -13.74 0.89
C VAL A 21 13.04 -12.32 1.49
N GLY A 22 13.12 -11.28 0.64
CA GLY A 22 13.03 -9.88 1.04
C GLY A 22 11.67 -9.45 1.60
N GLU A 23 10.60 -10.21 1.30
CA GLU A 23 9.23 -9.92 1.77
C GLU A 23 8.88 -10.68 3.07
N LEU A 24 9.82 -11.44 3.65
CA LEU A 24 9.57 -12.20 4.87
C LEU A 24 9.31 -11.27 6.06
N PRO A 25 8.31 -11.57 6.92
CA PRO A 25 8.13 -10.84 8.18
C PRO A 25 9.38 -10.92 9.07
N LEU A 26 9.71 -9.84 9.79
CA LEU A 26 10.87 -9.77 10.68
C LEU A 26 10.95 -10.94 11.68
N THR A 27 9.80 -11.39 12.22
CA THR A 27 9.75 -12.54 13.14
C THR A 27 10.19 -13.85 12.50
N THR A 28 9.87 -14.03 11.22
CA THR A 28 10.30 -15.18 10.41
C THR A 28 11.78 -15.07 10.05
N GLN A 29 12.29 -13.86 9.80
CA GLN A 29 13.70 -13.62 9.55
C GLN A 29 14.57 -14.06 10.74
N VAL A 30 14.16 -13.77 11.99
CA VAL A 30 14.89 -14.25 13.20
C VAL A 30 14.95 -15.77 13.26
N ARG A 31 13.85 -16.44 12.90
CA ARG A 31 13.81 -17.91 12.90
C ARG A 31 14.69 -18.48 11.80
N LEU A 32 14.69 -17.86 10.62
CA LEU A 32 15.55 -18.27 9.51
C LEU A 32 17.04 -18.08 9.85
N LEU A 33 17.40 -16.97 10.51
CA LEU A 33 18.75 -16.72 10.98
C LEU A 33 19.24 -17.84 11.91
N ARG A 34 18.41 -18.26 12.87
CA ARG A 34 18.75 -19.39 13.76
C ARG A 34 19.02 -20.70 13.01
N VAL A 35 18.27 -20.96 11.94
CA VAL A 35 18.50 -22.13 11.09
C VAL A 35 19.82 -21.99 10.32
N LEU A 36 20.12 -20.81 9.78
CA LEU A 36 21.34 -20.54 9.03
C LEU A 36 22.62 -20.55 9.89
N GLU A 37 22.52 -20.15 11.15
CA GLU A 37 23.66 -20.10 12.08
C GLU A 37 23.89 -21.45 12.76
N ASN A 38 22.83 -22.00 13.39
CA ASN A 38 22.96 -23.15 14.28
C ASN A 38 22.42 -24.46 13.69
N GLY A 39 21.74 -24.40 12.54
CA GLY A 39 21.02 -25.56 12.00
C GLY A 39 19.82 -25.96 12.85
N GLU A 40 19.31 -25.05 13.69
CA GLU A 40 18.29 -25.35 14.69
C GLU A 40 16.96 -24.65 14.40
N PHE A 41 15.86 -25.38 14.55
CA PHE A 41 14.51 -24.84 14.42
C PHE A 41 13.57 -25.41 15.49
N ILE A 42 12.42 -24.77 15.65
CA ILE A 42 11.36 -25.17 16.60
C ILE A 42 10.04 -25.26 15.83
N LYS A 43 9.32 -26.37 15.98
CA LYS A 43 7.98 -26.51 15.40
C LYS A 43 7.01 -25.53 16.06
N VAL A 44 6.09 -24.97 15.29
CA VAL A 44 5.07 -24.05 15.83
C VAL A 44 4.27 -24.76 16.93
N GLY A 45 4.21 -24.16 18.12
CA GLY A 45 3.55 -24.75 19.30
C GLY A 45 4.38 -25.80 20.05
N SER A 46 5.61 -26.09 19.60
CA SER A 46 6.57 -26.92 20.34
C SER A 46 7.58 -26.05 21.08
N SER A 47 8.13 -26.57 22.17
CA SER A 47 9.30 -26.03 22.86
C SER A 47 10.57 -26.82 22.58
N LYS A 48 10.48 -27.93 21.85
CA LYS A 48 11.63 -28.78 21.54
C LYS A 48 12.38 -28.24 20.34
N VAL A 49 13.66 -27.97 20.54
CA VAL A 49 14.60 -27.63 19.48
C VAL A 49 14.93 -28.89 18.68
N GLN A 50 14.96 -28.76 17.36
CA GLN A 50 15.34 -29.80 16.42
C GLN A 50 16.47 -29.29 15.52
N LYS A 51 17.37 -30.21 15.14
CA LYS A 51 18.46 -29.91 14.22
C LYS A 51 18.13 -30.38 12.81
N THR A 52 18.60 -29.66 11.82
CA THR A 52 18.48 -29.98 10.40
C THR A 52 19.76 -29.58 9.67
N ASN A 53 20.13 -30.34 8.65
CA ASN A 53 21.24 -30.02 7.76
C ASN A 53 20.70 -29.75 6.36
N VAL A 54 20.51 -28.47 6.01
CA VAL A 54 19.90 -28.07 4.74
C VAL A 54 20.73 -27.01 4.06
N ARG A 55 20.95 -27.17 2.76
CA ARG A 55 21.49 -26.09 1.92
C ARG A 55 20.37 -25.10 1.59
N ILE A 56 20.60 -23.81 1.83
CA ILE A 56 19.60 -22.78 1.52
C ILE A 56 20.01 -22.04 0.25
N VAL A 57 19.07 -21.88 -0.66
CA VAL A 57 19.17 -21.02 -1.86
C VAL A 57 18.03 -20.02 -1.79
N ALA A 58 18.34 -18.73 -1.74
CA ALA A 58 17.35 -17.68 -1.65
C ALA A 58 17.29 -16.85 -2.94
N ALA A 59 16.10 -16.33 -3.26
CA ALA A 59 15.88 -15.39 -4.34
C ALA A 59 15.08 -14.19 -3.81
N THR A 60 15.32 -13.02 -4.40
CA THR A 60 14.61 -11.77 -4.10
C THR A 60 14.58 -10.89 -5.33
N ASN A 61 13.50 -10.14 -5.51
CA ASN A 61 13.35 -9.07 -6.50
C ASN A 61 13.48 -7.67 -5.88
N VAL A 62 13.51 -7.59 -4.54
CA VAL A 62 13.62 -6.35 -3.78
C VAL A 62 15.09 -5.94 -3.67
N ASP A 63 15.37 -4.63 -3.75
CA ASP A 63 16.68 -4.09 -3.39
C ASP A 63 16.91 -4.28 -1.89
N MET A 64 17.83 -5.19 -1.55
CA MET A 64 18.12 -5.56 -0.17
C MET A 64 18.70 -4.40 0.63
N PHE A 65 19.49 -3.51 0.02
CA PHE A 65 20.07 -2.37 0.73
C PHE A 65 19.00 -1.35 1.10
N GLU A 66 18.04 -1.11 0.21
CA GLU A 66 16.89 -0.24 0.52
C GLU A 66 15.99 -0.87 1.59
N ALA A 67 15.75 -2.18 1.51
CA ALA A 67 14.94 -2.91 2.50
C ALA A 67 15.56 -2.87 3.91
N ILE A 68 16.89 -2.94 4.02
CA ILE A 68 17.62 -2.80 5.29
C ILE A 68 17.50 -1.38 5.83
N LYS A 69 17.71 -0.35 4.98
CA LYS A 69 17.56 1.06 5.38
C LYS A 69 16.16 1.39 5.89
N LYS A 70 15.13 0.75 5.35
CA LYS A 70 13.72 0.89 5.77
C LYS A 70 13.34 -0.05 6.91
N GLU A 71 14.29 -0.73 7.54
CA GLU A 71 14.09 -1.70 8.64
C GLU A 71 13.12 -2.85 8.31
N ARG A 72 12.87 -3.12 7.02
CA ARG A 72 12.02 -4.24 6.58
C ARG A 72 12.79 -5.55 6.54
N PHE A 73 14.12 -5.47 6.44
CA PHE A 73 14.99 -6.63 6.39
C PHE A 73 16.15 -6.48 7.37
N ARG A 74 16.48 -7.55 8.10
CA ARG A 74 17.59 -7.52 9.05
C ARG A 74 18.94 -7.63 8.34
N GLU A 75 19.85 -6.76 8.74
CA GLU A 75 21.22 -6.71 8.21
C GLU A 75 22.01 -8.01 8.50
N ASP A 76 21.83 -8.59 9.69
CA ASP A 76 22.50 -9.84 10.08
C ASP A 76 22.14 -11.02 9.17
N LEU A 77 20.85 -11.16 8.85
CA LEU A 77 20.35 -12.18 7.93
C LEU A 77 20.86 -11.93 6.50
N TYR A 78 20.96 -10.67 6.08
CA TYR A 78 21.45 -10.33 4.74
C TYR A 78 22.88 -10.85 4.54
N TYR A 79 23.81 -10.49 5.42
CA TYR A 79 25.20 -10.94 5.31
C TYR A 79 25.35 -12.46 5.39
N ARG A 80 24.44 -13.15 6.11
CA ARG A 80 24.46 -14.61 6.16
C ARG A 80 23.97 -15.26 4.86
N LEU A 81 23.02 -14.64 4.17
CA LEU A 81 22.50 -15.11 2.89
C LEU A 81 23.40 -14.73 1.72
N SER A 82 24.01 -13.54 1.74
CA SER A 82 24.78 -12.95 0.64
C SER A 82 26.23 -13.45 0.54
N THR A 83 26.52 -14.67 1.01
CA THR A 83 27.87 -15.25 0.87
C THR A 83 28.25 -15.47 -0.60
N ILE A 84 27.28 -15.88 -1.42
CA ILE A 84 27.44 -16.04 -2.87
C ILE A 84 26.22 -15.43 -3.54
N GLU A 85 26.44 -14.36 -4.31
CA GLU A 85 25.38 -13.67 -5.04
C GLU A 85 25.43 -14.03 -6.52
N ILE A 86 24.27 -14.34 -7.10
CA ILE A 86 24.11 -14.60 -8.54
C ILE A 86 23.08 -13.61 -9.08
N HIS A 87 23.55 -12.60 -9.79
CA HIS A 87 22.67 -11.64 -10.44
C HIS A 87 22.08 -12.22 -11.73
N LEU A 88 20.75 -12.31 -11.80
CA LEU A 88 20.05 -12.80 -12.98
C LEU A 88 19.58 -11.62 -13.85
N PRO A 89 20.16 -11.39 -15.05
CA PRO A 89 19.80 -10.23 -15.87
C PRO A 89 18.37 -10.31 -16.40
N ALA A 90 17.76 -9.17 -16.67
CA ALA A 90 16.44 -9.14 -17.29
C ALA A 90 16.49 -9.69 -18.73
N LEU A 91 15.37 -10.17 -19.25
CA LEU A 91 15.29 -10.76 -20.58
C LEU A 91 15.67 -9.76 -21.69
N ARG A 92 15.39 -8.47 -21.48
CA ARG A 92 15.78 -7.37 -22.38
C ARG A 92 17.30 -7.19 -22.55
N ASP A 93 18.08 -7.62 -21.57
CA ASP A 93 19.55 -7.51 -21.59
C ASP A 93 20.18 -8.72 -22.32
N ARG A 94 19.40 -9.77 -22.59
CA ARG A 94 19.80 -11.01 -23.28
C ARG A 94 18.87 -11.32 -24.44
N LYS A 95 18.86 -10.44 -25.43
CA LYS A 95 17.90 -10.50 -26.56
C LYS A 95 18.01 -11.77 -27.39
N ASP A 96 19.20 -12.32 -27.56
CA ASP A 96 19.45 -13.52 -28.36
C ASP A 96 18.74 -14.76 -27.79
N ASP A 97 18.52 -14.81 -26.47
CA ASP A 97 17.80 -15.90 -25.81
C ASP A 97 16.29 -15.86 -26.07
N ILE A 98 15.72 -14.70 -26.39
CA ILE A 98 14.26 -14.50 -26.48
C ILE A 98 13.66 -15.43 -27.54
N HIS A 99 14.24 -15.45 -28.73
CA HIS A 99 13.74 -16.27 -29.83
C HIS A 99 13.90 -17.77 -29.53
N LEU A 100 15.04 -18.18 -28.95
CA LEU A 100 15.31 -19.57 -28.58
C LEU A 100 14.34 -20.06 -27.50
N LEU A 101 14.10 -19.25 -26.47
CA LEU A 101 13.15 -19.54 -25.40
C LEU A 101 11.73 -19.63 -25.95
N PHE A 102 11.32 -18.70 -26.82
CA PHE A 102 10.01 -18.75 -27.46
C PHE A 102 9.80 -20.05 -28.23
N ARG A 103 10.78 -20.42 -29.07
CA ARG A 103 10.73 -21.66 -29.84
C ARG A 103 10.63 -22.89 -28.94
N LYS A 104 11.38 -22.90 -27.83
CA LYS A 104 11.31 -23.97 -26.82
C LYS A 104 9.93 -24.05 -26.20
N PHE A 105 9.35 -22.93 -25.77
CA PHE A 105 8.00 -22.92 -25.19
C PHE A 105 6.93 -23.34 -26.19
N ALA A 106 7.00 -22.85 -27.43
CA ALA A 106 6.08 -23.26 -28.50
C ALA A 106 6.17 -24.78 -28.77
N SER A 107 7.37 -25.37 -28.72
CA SER A 107 7.55 -26.82 -28.82
C SER A 107 6.97 -27.57 -27.61
N ASP A 108 7.19 -27.08 -26.39
CA ASP A 108 6.64 -27.71 -25.18
C ASP A 108 5.11 -27.70 -25.18
N PHE A 109 4.48 -26.60 -25.59
CA PHE A 109 3.03 -26.47 -25.66
C PHE A 109 2.43 -27.30 -26.79
N ALA A 110 3.09 -27.35 -27.95
CA ALA A 110 2.72 -28.25 -29.03
C ALA A 110 2.66 -29.72 -28.56
N LEU A 111 3.66 -30.16 -27.78
CA LEU A 111 3.69 -31.51 -27.22
C LEU A 111 2.62 -31.71 -26.14
N LYS A 112 2.48 -30.76 -25.20
CA LYS A 112 1.49 -30.81 -24.11
C LYS A 112 0.05 -30.88 -24.64
N TYR A 113 -0.27 -30.11 -25.67
CA TYR A 113 -1.62 -30.01 -26.24
C TYR A 113 -1.82 -30.92 -27.47
N LYS A 114 -0.81 -31.69 -27.88
CA LYS A 114 -0.82 -32.55 -29.07
C LYS A 114 -1.20 -31.79 -30.34
N MET A 115 -0.65 -30.60 -30.50
CA MET A 115 -0.86 -29.71 -31.65
C MET A 115 0.45 -29.52 -32.43
N PRO A 116 0.41 -29.11 -33.70
CA PRO A 116 1.61 -28.75 -34.43
C PRO A 116 2.29 -27.52 -33.83
N THR A 117 3.62 -27.50 -33.86
CA THR A 117 4.43 -26.38 -33.36
C THR A 117 4.26 -25.12 -34.21
N ILE A 118 4.36 -23.96 -33.56
CA ILE A 118 4.31 -22.66 -34.21
C ILE A 118 5.70 -22.21 -34.63
N LYS A 119 5.75 -21.54 -35.77
CA LYS A 119 6.91 -20.82 -36.27
C LYS A 119 6.58 -19.33 -36.41
N LEU A 120 7.52 -18.50 -36.01
CA LEU A 120 7.48 -17.06 -36.25
C LEU A 120 8.12 -16.76 -37.61
N THR A 121 7.56 -15.80 -38.35
CA THR A 121 8.25 -15.21 -39.51
C THR A 121 9.35 -14.26 -39.05
N ASP A 122 10.32 -13.94 -39.92
CA ASP A 122 11.48 -13.10 -39.56
C ASP A 122 11.06 -11.72 -39.04
N ASP A 123 10.00 -11.14 -39.61
CA ASP A 123 9.42 -9.88 -39.14
C ASP A 123 8.84 -10.00 -37.72
N ALA A 124 8.18 -11.12 -37.42
CA ALA A 124 7.67 -11.39 -36.09
C ALA A 124 8.79 -11.60 -35.06
N ILE A 125 9.92 -12.20 -35.47
CA ILE A 125 11.10 -12.34 -34.63
C ILE A 125 11.67 -10.97 -34.28
N ASN A 126 11.85 -10.08 -35.26
CA ASN A 126 12.33 -8.72 -35.03
C ASN A 126 11.41 -7.96 -34.07
N ARG A 127 10.09 -8.12 -34.22
CA ARG A 127 9.11 -7.53 -33.29
C ARG A 127 9.28 -8.07 -31.87
N LEU A 128 9.44 -9.39 -31.72
CA LEU A 128 9.67 -10.06 -30.43
C LEU A 128 10.93 -9.54 -29.73
N LEU A 129 12.02 -9.33 -30.48
CA LEU A 129 13.32 -8.81 -29.97
C LEU A 129 13.26 -7.33 -29.58
N SER A 130 12.41 -6.55 -30.25
CA SER A 130 12.23 -5.11 -29.97
C SER A 130 11.38 -4.80 -28.73
N TYR A 131 10.73 -5.82 -28.16
CA TYR A 131 9.82 -5.67 -27.03
C TYR A 131 10.58 -5.65 -25.68
N SER A 132 10.08 -4.91 -24.68
CA SER A 132 10.80 -4.69 -23.42
C SER A 132 10.73 -5.85 -22.42
N TRP A 133 9.72 -6.72 -22.54
CA TRP A 133 9.51 -7.89 -21.69
C TRP A 133 9.55 -7.59 -20.18
N ASN A 134 8.72 -6.65 -19.71
CA ASN A 134 8.66 -6.29 -18.29
C ASN A 134 8.37 -7.50 -17.38
N GLY A 135 7.58 -8.48 -17.85
CA GLY A 135 7.32 -9.74 -17.14
C GLY A 135 8.30 -10.87 -17.47
N ASN A 136 9.41 -10.57 -18.14
CA ASN A 136 10.48 -11.50 -18.52
C ASN A 136 9.93 -12.84 -19.09
N ILE A 137 10.46 -13.95 -18.59
CA ILE A 137 10.16 -15.31 -19.05
C ILE A 137 8.68 -15.67 -18.80
N ARG A 138 8.06 -15.17 -17.71
CA ARG A 138 6.64 -15.44 -17.42
C ARG A 138 5.76 -14.85 -18.52
N GLN A 139 6.02 -13.59 -18.90
CA GLN A 139 5.29 -12.93 -19.99
C GLN A 139 5.55 -13.63 -21.34
N LEU A 140 6.81 -13.93 -21.68
CA LEU A 140 7.17 -14.62 -22.91
C LEU A 140 6.47 -15.99 -23.03
N ARG A 141 6.47 -16.77 -21.95
CA ARG A 141 5.83 -18.07 -21.88
C ARG A 141 4.31 -17.95 -22.06
N ASN A 142 3.68 -16.97 -21.42
CA ASN A 142 2.24 -16.74 -21.55
C ASN A 142 1.84 -16.36 -22.97
N VAL A 143 2.60 -15.48 -23.62
CA VAL A 143 2.37 -15.11 -25.04
C VAL A 143 2.55 -16.33 -25.94
N ALA A 144 3.61 -17.13 -25.74
CA ALA A 144 3.82 -18.36 -26.50
C ALA A 144 2.68 -19.38 -26.30
N GLU A 145 2.17 -19.51 -25.07
CA GLU A 145 1.03 -20.38 -24.73
C GLU A 145 -0.26 -19.90 -25.43
N GLN A 146 -0.57 -18.61 -25.34
CA GLN A 146 -1.74 -18.00 -25.95
C GLN A 146 -1.75 -18.19 -27.47
N ILE A 147 -0.65 -17.88 -28.14
CA ILE A 147 -0.52 -18.07 -29.59
C ILE A 147 -0.67 -19.57 -29.92
N SER A 148 -0.10 -20.48 -29.11
CA SER A 148 -0.24 -21.93 -29.30
C SER A 148 -1.67 -22.46 -29.23
N VAL A 149 -2.50 -21.85 -28.39
CA VAL A 149 -3.86 -22.32 -28.14
C VAL A 149 -4.88 -21.62 -29.04
N LEU A 150 -4.72 -20.33 -29.31
CA LEU A 150 -5.71 -19.51 -29.99
C LEU A 150 -5.54 -19.50 -31.52
N GLU A 151 -4.31 -19.55 -32.00
CA GLU A 151 -4.04 -19.46 -33.44
C GLU A 151 -4.22 -20.81 -34.13
N HIS A 152 -5.02 -20.78 -35.20
CA HIS A 152 -5.20 -21.94 -36.07
C HIS A 152 -4.01 -22.07 -37.03
N ASN A 153 -3.52 -20.92 -37.53
CA ASN A 153 -2.34 -20.87 -38.38
C ASN A 153 -1.07 -21.12 -37.54
N ARG A 154 -0.11 -21.82 -38.12
CA ARG A 154 1.16 -22.20 -37.46
C ARG A 154 2.33 -21.34 -37.90
N THR A 155 2.16 -20.51 -38.91
CA THR A 155 3.09 -19.42 -39.25
C THR A 155 2.49 -18.12 -38.75
N ILE A 156 3.18 -17.45 -37.84
CA ILE A 156 2.69 -16.25 -37.16
C ILE A 156 3.47 -15.03 -37.66
N ASP A 157 2.71 -14.07 -38.18
CA ASP A 157 3.21 -12.80 -38.69
C ASP A 157 3.33 -11.74 -37.58
N SER A 158 4.07 -10.66 -37.88
CA SER A 158 4.26 -9.56 -36.93
C SER A 158 2.95 -8.88 -36.52
N SER A 159 1.95 -8.84 -37.40
CA SER A 159 0.63 -8.25 -37.14
C SER A 159 -0.14 -9.08 -36.10
N THR A 160 -0.23 -10.39 -36.31
CA THR A 160 -0.85 -11.34 -35.38
C THR A 160 -0.14 -11.32 -34.03
N LEU A 161 1.21 -11.39 -34.01
CA LEU A 161 1.99 -11.31 -32.77
C LEU A 161 1.71 -10.02 -31.99
N SER A 162 1.52 -8.88 -32.67
CA SER A 162 1.27 -7.59 -32.04
C SER A 162 -0.07 -7.54 -31.27
N GLN A 163 -1.04 -8.38 -31.63
CA GLN A 163 -2.32 -8.46 -30.90
C GLN A 163 -2.17 -9.13 -29.54
N TYR A 164 -1.18 -10.02 -29.39
CA TYR A 164 -0.91 -10.74 -28.14
C TYR A 164 0.14 -10.07 -27.26
N LEU A 165 0.89 -9.11 -27.80
CA LEU A 165 1.80 -8.29 -27.02
C LEU A 165 0.98 -7.19 -26.34
N PRO A 166 0.93 -7.14 -24.99
CA PRO A 166 0.20 -6.08 -24.31
C PRO A 166 0.76 -4.73 -24.73
N ASP A 167 -0.16 -3.81 -24.99
CA ASP A 167 0.11 -2.55 -25.66
C ASP A 167 1.20 -1.76 -24.93
N ARG A 168 1.96 -0.94 -25.65
CA ARG A 168 2.89 0.03 -25.04
C ARG A 168 2.13 1.17 -24.31
N GLY A 169 0.96 0.88 -23.75
CA GLY A 169 0.10 1.77 -22.99
C GLY A 169 0.63 1.95 -21.57
N ASN A 170 1.77 2.63 -21.47
CA ASN A 170 2.11 3.57 -20.41
C ASN A 170 3.48 4.19 -20.74
N ALA A 171 3.55 4.85 -21.90
CA ALA A 171 4.38 6.05 -22.02
C ALA A 171 3.70 7.15 -21.19
N LEU A 172 3.66 6.96 -19.87
CA LEU A 172 3.36 8.05 -18.96
C LEU A 172 4.42 9.13 -19.21
N PRO A 173 4.04 10.42 -19.26
CA PRO A 173 5.02 11.50 -19.35
C PRO A 173 6.09 11.28 -18.28
N ALA A 174 7.36 11.42 -18.67
CA ALA A 174 8.49 11.16 -17.81
C ALA A 174 8.33 11.93 -16.50
N VAL A 175 8.18 11.22 -15.38
CA VAL A 175 8.25 11.83 -14.05
C VAL A 175 9.68 12.33 -13.90
N ILE A 176 9.85 13.65 -14.07
CA ILE A 176 11.06 14.34 -13.65
C ILE A 176 11.16 14.09 -12.14
N LYS A 177 12.09 13.24 -11.72
CA LYS A 177 12.49 13.13 -10.31
C LYS A 177 13.09 14.47 -9.89
N SER A 178 12.22 15.41 -9.53
CA SER A 178 12.63 16.43 -8.57
C SER A 178 12.75 15.71 -7.23
N ASN A 179 13.92 15.81 -6.60
CA ASN A 179 14.10 15.35 -5.23
C ASN A 179 13.09 16.10 -4.36
N LYS A 180 11.98 15.46 -3.97
CA LYS A 180 11.05 15.98 -2.97
C LYS A 180 10.95 15.02 -1.81
N SER A 181 11.54 15.47 -0.72
CA SER A 181 11.33 15.06 0.67
C SER A 181 9.87 15.25 1.08
N ASP A 182 9.26 14.22 1.67
CA ASP A 182 8.17 14.23 2.69
C ASP A 182 6.98 15.21 2.61
N SER A 183 6.78 15.99 1.55
CA SER A 183 5.70 16.98 1.44
C SER A 183 4.49 16.53 0.62
N ASP A 184 4.50 15.32 0.05
CA ASP A 184 3.41 14.85 -0.85
C ASP A 184 2.09 14.62 -0.10
N PHE A 185 2.15 14.29 1.20
CA PHE A 185 0.96 14.20 2.04
C PHE A 185 0.36 15.58 2.39
N SER A 186 1.16 16.64 2.34
CA SER A 186 0.73 18.01 2.61
C SER A 186 -0.14 18.52 1.46
N SER A 187 0.28 18.29 0.22
CA SER A 187 -0.45 18.71 -0.97
C SER A 187 -1.81 18.03 -1.09
N GLU A 188 -1.89 16.72 -0.84
CA GLU A 188 -3.20 16.02 -0.87
C GLU A 188 -4.14 16.51 0.23
N ARG A 189 -3.60 16.78 1.43
CA ARG A 189 -4.39 17.31 2.55
C ARG A 189 -4.86 18.74 2.29
N GLU A 190 -4.03 19.59 1.68
CA GLU A 190 -4.40 20.95 1.28
C GLU A 190 -5.49 20.96 0.22
N ILE A 191 -5.41 20.06 -0.78
CA ILE A 191 -6.46 19.87 -1.78
C ILE A 191 -7.76 19.44 -1.09
N LEU A 192 -7.69 18.49 -0.14
CA LEU A 192 -8.86 18.03 0.60
C LEU A 192 -9.48 19.13 1.47
N TYR A 193 -8.66 19.94 2.15
CA TYR A 193 -9.14 21.07 2.93
C TYR A 193 -9.80 22.15 2.06
N LYS A 194 -9.25 22.41 0.87
CA LYS A 194 -9.84 23.34 -0.09
C LYS A 194 -11.23 22.86 -0.54
N VAL A 195 -11.36 21.58 -0.91
CA VAL A 195 -12.64 20.98 -1.30
C VAL A 195 -13.65 21.04 -0.14
N LEU A 196 -13.26 20.70 1.09
CA LEU A 196 -14.13 20.77 2.25
C LEU A 196 -14.57 22.21 2.56
N PHE A 197 -13.70 23.19 2.36
CA PHE A 197 -14.02 24.60 2.56
C PHE A 197 -14.99 25.11 1.51
N ASP A 198 -14.80 24.74 0.25
CA ASP A 198 -15.71 25.08 -0.85
C ASP A 198 -17.10 24.46 -0.60
N MET A 199 -17.17 23.18 -0.22
CA MET A 199 -18.42 22.52 0.17
C MET A 199 -19.13 23.21 1.35
N LYS A 200 -18.36 23.67 2.35
CA LYS A 200 -18.93 24.43 3.49
C LYS A 200 -19.52 25.76 3.03
N SER A 201 -18.87 26.45 2.09
CA SER A 201 -19.41 27.68 1.50
C SER A 201 -20.72 27.39 0.79
N ASP A 202 -20.75 26.37 -0.08
CA ASP A 202 -21.94 25.99 -0.85
C ASP A 202 -23.12 25.61 0.04
N LEU A 203 -22.86 24.89 1.15
CA LEU A 203 -23.89 24.55 2.14
C LEU A 203 -24.45 25.78 2.84
N ASN A 204 -23.62 26.79 3.13
CA ASN A 204 -24.09 28.04 3.71
C ASN A 204 -24.93 28.84 2.71
N ASP A 205 -24.56 28.85 1.44
CA ASP A 205 -25.31 29.51 0.37
C ASP A 205 -26.66 28.83 0.15
N LEU A 206 -26.70 27.49 0.17
CA LEU A 206 -27.92 26.70 0.08
C LEU A 206 -28.81 26.91 1.32
N LYS A 207 -28.23 26.97 2.51
CA LYS A 207 -28.95 27.32 3.75
C LYS A 207 -29.56 28.72 3.67
N LYS A 208 -28.85 29.70 3.10
CA LYS A 208 -29.37 31.06 2.92
C LYS A 208 -30.55 31.08 1.94
N LEU A 209 -30.42 30.42 0.79
CA LEU A 209 -31.46 30.27 -0.23
C LEU A 209 -32.73 29.61 0.35
N THR A 210 -32.58 28.52 1.08
CA THR A 210 -33.70 27.80 1.72
C THR A 210 -34.37 28.61 2.83
N MET A 211 -33.58 29.32 3.65
CA MET A 211 -34.10 30.24 4.68
C MET A 211 -34.89 31.39 4.05
N GLU A 212 -34.44 31.89 2.91
CA GLU A 212 -35.09 32.97 2.16
C GLU A 212 -36.40 32.49 1.51
N LEU A 213 -36.40 31.31 0.88
CA LEU A 213 -37.60 30.64 0.38
C LEU A 213 -38.66 30.39 1.47
N MET A 214 -38.23 29.98 2.68
CA MET A 214 -39.15 29.81 3.82
C MET A 214 -39.75 31.13 4.31
N LYS A 215 -39.07 32.27 4.11
CA LYS A 215 -39.52 33.58 4.57
C LYS A 215 -40.35 34.33 3.53
N SER A 216 -39.98 34.27 2.26
CA SER A 216 -40.64 35.05 1.20
C SER A 216 -41.83 34.32 0.58
N GLY A 217 -41.95 33.00 0.72
CA GLY A 217 -43.12 32.22 0.29
C GLY A 217 -43.40 32.23 -1.22
N ASP A 218 -42.65 32.98 -2.02
CA ASP A 218 -42.82 33.12 -3.47
C ASP A 218 -41.51 32.82 -4.21
N VAL A 219 -41.56 31.86 -5.13
CA VAL A 219 -40.38 31.25 -5.77
C VAL A 219 -39.80 32.14 -6.89
N SER A 220 -40.60 33.07 -7.43
CA SER A 220 -40.20 33.93 -8.55
C SER A 220 -39.19 35.00 -8.16
N ASP A 221 -39.31 35.55 -6.95
CA ASP A 221 -38.49 36.67 -6.50
C ASP A 221 -37.11 36.17 -6.04
N VAL A 222 -37.06 35.03 -5.36
CA VAL A 222 -35.81 34.40 -4.92
C VAL A 222 -34.92 33.98 -6.11
N LYS A 223 -35.52 33.59 -7.24
CA LYS A 223 -34.76 33.26 -8.46
C LYS A 223 -34.08 34.46 -9.10
N LYS A 224 -34.70 35.64 -9.03
CA LYS A 224 -34.12 36.89 -9.57
C LYS A 224 -33.01 37.42 -8.66
N ASP A 225 -33.23 37.39 -7.36
CA ASP A 225 -32.30 38.00 -6.41
C ASP A 225 -31.01 37.16 -6.21
N ASN A 226 -31.09 35.85 -6.44
CA ASN A 226 -29.99 34.91 -6.21
C ASN A 226 -29.47 34.20 -7.48
N GLU A 227 -29.69 34.79 -8.67
CA GLU A 227 -29.29 34.22 -9.97
C GLU A 227 -27.78 33.89 -10.03
N GLY A 228 -26.93 34.74 -9.45
CA GLY A 228 -25.47 34.53 -9.42
C GLY A 228 -25.02 33.37 -8.52
N LEU A 229 -25.74 33.07 -7.44
CA LEU A 229 -25.47 31.91 -6.58
C LEU A 229 -25.90 30.62 -7.27
N ILE A 230 -27.02 30.67 -7.99
CA ILE A 230 -27.56 29.53 -8.75
C ILE A 230 -26.61 29.19 -9.91
N GLN A 231 -26.06 30.19 -10.60
CA GLN A 231 -25.11 29.98 -11.69
C GLN A 231 -23.77 29.41 -11.18
N LYS A 232 -23.30 29.80 -9.99
CA LYS A 232 -22.08 29.23 -9.40
C LYS A 232 -22.23 27.75 -9.00
N ILE A 233 -23.43 27.34 -8.58
CA ILE A 233 -23.72 25.98 -8.09
C ILE A 233 -24.10 25.03 -9.25
N TYR A 234 -24.75 25.54 -10.31
CA TYR A 234 -25.28 24.73 -11.42
C TYR A 234 -24.70 25.07 -12.81
N GLY A 235 -23.87 26.11 -12.94
CA GLY A 235 -23.22 26.47 -14.20
C GLY A 235 -22.14 25.48 -14.56
N GLU A 236 -22.31 24.75 -15.67
CA GLU A 236 -21.24 23.99 -16.30
C GLU A 236 -20.29 24.94 -17.04
N ASP A 237 -19.38 25.61 -16.34
CA ASP A 237 -18.24 26.27 -17.01
C ASP A 237 -17.10 25.25 -17.20
N LYS A 238 -17.17 24.56 -18.34
CA LYS A 238 -16.04 23.97 -19.04
C LYS A 238 -15.43 25.00 -20.00
N SER A 239 -14.75 25.99 -19.47
CA SER A 239 -13.74 26.78 -20.21
C SER A 239 -13.10 27.75 -19.22
N ASP A 240 -11.79 27.97 -19.36
CA ASP A 240 -10.98 28.96 -18.64
C ASP A 240 -10.18 28.44 -17.43
N ILE A 241 -9.44 27.35 -17.63
CA ILE A 241 -8.25 27.03 -16.79
C ILE A 241 -6.93 27.40 -17.51
N GLU A 242 -6.96 27.88 -18.76
CA GLU A 242 -5.73 28.07 -19.55
C GLU A 242 -5.07 29.47 -19.48
N ASP A 243 -5.72 30.52 -18.95
CA ASP A 243 -5.19 31.90 -19.10
C ASP A 243 -4.90 32.69 -17.79
N ALA A 244 -4.67 32.03 -16.65
CA ALA A 244 -4.38 32.73 -15.38
C ALA A 244 -3.10 32.28 -14.66
N VAL A 245 -2.03 31.96 -15.40
CA VAL A 245 -0.71 31.64 -14.82
C VAL A 245 0.36 32.70 -15.13
N GLU A 246 0.01 33.79 -15.81
CA GLU A 246 0.93 34.92 -15.96
C GLU A 246 0.60 36.01 -14.92
N ASP A 247 1.59 36.31 -14.10
CA ASP A 247 1.65 37.34 -13.05
C ASP A 247 0.99 37.05 -11.69
N LEU A 248 1.72 36.33 -10.82
CA LEU A 248 1.75 36.67 -9.40
C LEU A 248 3.14 36.37 -8.81
N GLU A 249 3.87 37.45 -8.53
CA GLU A 249 5.13 37.46 -7.79
C GLU A 249 4.93 36.81 -6.41
N VAL A 250 5.77 35.82 -6.12
CA VAL A 250 5.89 35.18 -4.81
C VAL A 250 6.49 36.20 -3.84
N LEU A 251 5.66 36.80 -2.98
CA LEU A 251 6.15 37.47 -1.77
C LEU A 251 6.46 36.40 -0.72
N SER A 252 7.73 36.01 -0.65
CA SER A 252 8.27 35.24 0.46
C SER A 252 8.20 36.07 1.75
N ILE A 253 7.43 35.60 2.74
CA ILE A 253 7.45 36.15 4.09
C ILE A 253 8.76 35.70 4.75
N PRO A 254 9.57 36.61 5.33
CA PRO A 254 10.76 36.23 6.08
C PRO A 254 10.38 35.45 7.34
N GLU A 255 10.97 34.28 7.49
CA GLU A 255 10.89 33.43 8.67
C GLU A 255 11.46 34.17 9.88
N HIS A 256 10.63 34.46 10.88
CA HIS A 256 11.11 35.00 12.15
C HIS A 256 11.73 33.86 12.95
N VAL A 257 13.06 33.82 12.94
CA VAL A 257 13.87 32.98 13.81
C VAL A 257 13.87 33.59 15.21
N GLU A 258 13.17 32.97 16.16
CA GLU A 258 13.50 33.11 17.57
C GLU A 258 13.92 31.76 18.14
N SER A 259 15.20 31.73 18.49
CA SER A 259 15.90 30.65 19.17
C SER A 259 15.52 30.57 20.65
N SER A 260 15.16 29.38 21.13
CA SER A 260 15.46 28.98 22.52
C SER A 260 15.72 27.46 22.58
N PRO A 261 16.55 26.98 23.53
CA PRO A 261 17.26 25.71 23.42
C PRO A 261 16.65 24.55 24.23
N GLU A 262 16.89 23.34 23.69
CA GLU A 262 17.09 22.04 24.37
C GLU A 262 15.95 21.43 25.22
N ALA A 263 15.41 20.28 24.77
CA ALA A 263 15.67 18.95 25.36
C ALA A 263 14.77 17.84 24.75
N ASP A 264 15.43 16.93 24.04
CA ASP A 264 15.24 15.46 23.90
C ASP A 264 13.88 14.73 24.03
N GLU A 265 13.70 13.88 23.00
CA GLU A 265 13.10 12.53 22.93
C GLU A 265 11.59 12.33 23.21
N ILE A 266 10.87 11.80 22.20
CA ILE A 266 10.54 10.36 22.05
C ILE A 266 9.63 10.18 20.81
N SER A 267 10.06 9.25 19.96
CA SER A 267 9.31 8.64 18.86
C SER A 267 8.08 7.86 19.36
N SER A 268 6.93 8.03 18.70
CA SER A 268 6.08 6.88 18.38
C SER A 268 5.13 7.18 17.21
N ASP A 269 5.36 6.48 16.11
CA ASP A 269 4.40 6.26 15.03
C ASP A 269 3.15 5.51 15.54
N LYS A 270 1.96 5.92 15.07
CA LYS A 270 1.02 5.01 14.41
C LYS A 270 -0.27 5.69 13.96
N TYR A 271 -0.50 5.67 12.66
CA TYR A 271 -1.83 5.76 12.08
C TYR A 271 -2.73 4.66 12.68
N HIS A 272 -3.84 5.06 13.30
CA HIS A 272 -5.00 4.22 13.54
C HIS A 272 -6.24 4.91 12.97
N PHE A 273 -7.07 4.12 12.29
CA PHE A 273 -8.35 4.43 11.67
C PHE A 273 -9.16 5.50 12.42
N ALA A 274 -9.57 6.56 11.72
CA ALA A 274 -10.62 7.45 12.19
C ALA A 274 -11.99 6.86 11.81
N GLN A 275 -12.72 6.41 12.83
CA GLN A 275 -14.16 6.20 12.79
C GLN A 275 -14.81 7.52 13.24
N GLU A 276 -15.74 8.04 12.44
CA GLU A 276 -16.53 9.23 12.76
C GLU A 276 -17.19 9.10 14.14
N ILE A 277 -16.88 10.02 15.04
CA ILE A 277 -17.68 10.29 16.24
C ILE A 277 -17.80 11.81 16.35
N GLU A 278 -19.03 12.28 16.35
CA GLU A 278 -19.43 13.67 16.54
C GLU A 278 -18.78 14.26 17.81
N GLU A 279 -18.03 15.34 17.65
CA GLU A 279 -17.38 16.05 18.75
C GLU A 279 -18.42 16.90 19.52
N GLU A 280 -18.96 16.35 20.61
CA GLU A 280 -19.47 17.18 21.71
C GLU A 280 -18.32 17.47 22.70
N GLU A 281 -17.92 18.75 22.70
CA GLU A 281 -17.19 19.51 23.72
C GLU A 281 -15.97 18.85 24.39
N THR A 282 -14.80 19.47 24.17
CA THR A 282 -13.50 19.07 24.72
C THR A 282 -13.39 19.41 26.21
N LEU A 283 -13.80 18.46 27.07
CA LEU A 283 -13.18 18.26 28.38
C LEU A 283 -12.02 17.27 28.24
N SER A 284 -10.96 17.44 29.04
CA SER A 284 -9.83 16.50 29.12
C SER A 284 -10.35 15.07 29.34
N LEU A 285 -9.68 14.07 28.73
CA LEU A 285 -10.08 12.67 28.80
C LEU A 285 -10.16 12.15 30.26
N GLN A 286 -9.40 12.77 31.17
CA GLN A 286 -9.45 12.51 32.61
C GLN A 286 -10.70 13.07 33.28
N ASP A 287 -11.18 14.25 32.85
CA ASP A 287 -12.37 14.90 33.42
C ASP A 287 -13.65 14.16 33.00
N LYS A 288 -13.74 13.73 31.73
CA LYS A 288 -14.84 12.87 31.26
C LYS A 288 -14.88 11.55 32.01
N GLU A 289 -13.72 10.96 32.30
CA GLU A 289 -13.64 9.75 33.11
C GLU A 289 -14.14 9.96 34.55
N LEU A 290 -13.74 11.06 35.19
CA LEU A 290 -14.18 11.41 36.54
C LEU A 290 -15.70 11.59 36.59
N GLU A 291 -16.27 12.31 35.62
CA GLU A 291 -17.71 12.54 35.53
C GLU A 291 -18.49 11.22 35.33
N LEU A 292 -17.99 10.33 34.46
CA LEU A 292 -18.58 9.01 34.22
C LEU A 292 -18.57 8.12 35.46
N ILE A 293 -17.44 8.11 36.20
CA ILE A 293 -17.33 7.36 37.46
C ILE A 293 -18.34 7.89 38.48
N LYS A 294 -18.46 9.21 38.62
CA LYS A 294 -19.40 9.84 39.55
C LYS A 294 -20.85 9.52 39.18
N LYS A 295 -21.21 9.68 37.91
CA LYS A 295 -22.57 9.42 37.39
C LYS A 295 -22.97 7.94 37.52
N SER A 296 -22.04 7.01 37.31
CA SER A 296 -22.30 5.58 37.48
C SER A 296 -22.45 5.19 38.96
N LEU A 297 -21.65 5.78 39.86
CA LEU A 297 -21.80 5.58 41.30
C LEU A 297 -23.13 6.13 41.82
N GLU A 298 -23.57 7.30 41.36
CA GLU A 298 -24.86 7.89 41.71
C GLU A 298 -26.03 7.03 41.21
N ARG A 299 -26.01 6.60 39.94
CA ARG A 299 -27.06 5.74 39.35
C ARG A 299 -27.23 4.41 40.08
N HIS A 300 -26.13 3.84 40.57
CA HIS A 300 -26.13 2.56 41.28
C HIS A 300 -26.11 2.71 42.81
N ASN A 301 -26.39 3.90 43.36
CA ASN A 301 -26.42 4.19 44.81
C ASN A 301 -25.16 3.68 45.55
N GLY A 302 -23.98 3.92 44.98
CA GLY A 302 -22.68 3.54 45.56
C GLY A 302 -22.34 2.04 45.49
N LYS A 303 -23.16 1.22 44.81
CA LYS A 303 -22.88 -0.22 44.62
C LYS A 303 -21.77 -0.42 43.58
N ARG A 304 -20.52 -0.44 44.07
CA ARG A 304 -19.28 -0.52 43.29
C ARG A 304 -19.23 -1.64 42.25
N LYS A 305 -19.79 -2.81 42.56
CA LYS A 305 -19.85 -3.97 41.65
C LYS A 305 -20.68 -3.69 40.38
N LEU A 306 -21.82 -3.01 40.54
CA LEU A 306 -22.70 -2.69 39.43
C LEU A 306 -22.16 -1.50 38.62
N ALA A 307 -21.61 -0.50 39.31
CA ALA A 307 -20.94 0.64 38.67
C ALA A 307 -19.70 0.20 37.85
N ALA A 308 -18.90 -0.72 38.39
CA ALA A 308 -17.74 -1.26 37.67
C ALA A 308 -18.17 -2.03 36.41
N ALA A 309 -19.28 -2.76 36.48
CA ALA A 309 -19.85 -3.48 35.34
C ALA A 309 -20.42 -2.53 34.28
N GLU A 310 -21.09 -1.43 34.67
CA GLU A 310 -21.57 -0.39 33.74
C GLU A 310 -20.41 0.31 33.03
N LEU A 311 -19.31 0.57 33.75
CA LEU A 311 -18.11 1.20 33.21
C LEU A 311 -17.17 0.23 32.47
N GLY A 312 -17.49 -1.07 32.43
CA GLY A 312 -16.68 -2.10 31.74
C GLY A 312 -15.29 -2.32 32.35
N ILE A 313 -15.08 -1.95 33.61
CA ILE A 313 -13.79 -2.09 34.31
C ILE A 313 -13.88 -3.09 35.48
N SER A 314 -12.73 -3.62 35.89
CA SER A 314 -12.70 -4.48 37.10
C SER A 314 -13.01 -3.67 38.36
N GLU A 315 -13.65 -4.30 39.36
CA GLU A 315 -13.94 -3.65 40.66
C GLU A 315 -12.67 -3.08 41.31
N ARG A 316 -11.53 -3.75 41.13
CA ARG A 316 -10.22 -3.31 41.62
C ARG A 316 -9.74 -2.03 40.92
N THR A 317 -10.00 -1.91 39.62
CA THR A 317 -9.68 -0.71 38.83
C THR A 317 -10.54 0.46 39.27
N LEU A 318 -11.86 0.24 39.47
CA LEU A 318 -12.77 1.26 39.97
C LEU A 318 -12.34 1.75 41.35
N TYR A 319 -11.99 0.85 42.27
CA TYR A 319 -11.49 1.22 43.60
C TYR A 319 -10.22 2.07 43.54
N ARG A 320 -9.27 1.74 42.65
CA ARG A 320 -8.05 2.53 42.46
C ARG A 320 -8.37 3.95 41.95
N LYS A 321 -9.31 4.08 41.02
CA LYS A 321 -9.71 5.38 40.45
C LYS A 321 -10.48 6.24 41.45
N ILE A 322 -11.39 5.66 42.24
CA ILE A 322 -12.07 6.35 43.35
C ILE A 322 -11.03 6.93 44.33
N LYS A 323 -10.00 6.15 44.68
CA LYS A 323 -8.92 6.60 45.57
C LYS A 323 -8.02 7.66 44.94
N GLN A 324 -7.81 7.60 43.63
CA GLN A 324 -6.96 8.54 42.89
C GLN A 324 -7.60 9.92 42.73
N TYR A 325 -8.93 9.96 42.58
CA TYR A 325 -9.71 11.18 42.36
C TYR A 325 -10.47 11.65 43.61
N ASP A 326 -10.23 11.03 44.76
CA ASP A 326 -10.80 11.36 46.08
C ASP A 326 -12.34 11.50 46.09
N LEU A 327 -13.04 10.49 45.53
CA LEU A 327 -14.50 10.42 45.39
C LEU A 327 -15.22 9.62 46.50
#